data_AF-A0A7Y6D2M2-F1
#
_entry.id   AF-A0A7Y6D2M2-F1
#
_cell.length_a   1.000
_cell.length_b   1.000
_cell.length_c   1.000
_cell.angle_alpha   90.00
_cell.angle_beta   90.00
_cell.angle_gamma   90.00
#
_symmetry.space_group_name_H-M   'P 1'
#
loop_
_entity.id
_entity.type
_entity.pdbx_description
1 polymer ?
#
loop_
_entity_poly.entity_id
_entity_poly.type
_entity_poly.pdbx_seq_one_letter_code
_entity_poly.pdbx_strand_id
1 'polypeptide(L)' 'MTRTPHRNGRGLFLGAVLGGVVGYFAGRAVGNPAWGIILGTLAGAAILYRVNPGSRRRR' A
#
# COMPACT_ATOMS: atom_id res chain seq x y z
N MET A 1 17.28 -23.80 -1.31
CA MET A 1 17.08 -22.53 -0.56
C MET A 1 15.77 -21.91 -1.02
N THR A 2 14.69 -22.13 -0.29
CA THR A 2 13.38 -21.54 -0.56
C THR A 2 13.49 -20.02 -0.45
N ARG A 3 13.35 -19.32 -1.59
CA ARG A 3 13.26 -17.85 -1.64
C ARG A 3 11.90 -17.45 -1.07
N THR A 4 11.73 -17.46 0.23
CA THR A 4 10.57 -16.84 0.87
C THR A 4 10.62 -15.35 0.54
N PRO A 5 9.63 -14.80 -0.18
CA PRO A 5 9.53 -13.36 -0.38
C PRO A 5 9.37 -12.76 1.03
N HIS A 6 10.38 -12.00 1.48
CA HIS A 6 10.34 -11.35 2.78
C HIS A 6 9.24 -10.30 2.74
N ARG A 7 8.04 -10.66 3.18
CA ARG A 7 6.87 -9.78 3.17
C ARG A 7 7.09 -8.69 4.21
N ASN A 8 7.51 -7.51 3.77
CA ASN A 8 7.61 -6.34 4.62
C ASN A 8 6.19 -5.81 4.94
N GLY A 9 5.50 -6.50 5.85
CA GLY A 9 4.09 -6.23 6.19
C GLY A 9 3.86 -4.80 6.69
N ARG A 10 4.90 -4.14 7.23
CA ARG A 10 4.84 -2.75 7.67
C ARG A 10 4.68 -1.77 6.51
N GLY A 11 5.43 -1.94 5.43
CA GLY A 11 5.29 -1.12 4.22
C GLY A 11 3.94 -1.32 3.55
N LEU A 12 3.45 -2.55 3.55
CA LEU A 12 2.14 -2.91 2.99
C LEU A 12 0.99 -2.31 3.82
N PHE A 13 1.09 -2.37 5.16
CA PHE A 13 0.13 -1.75 6.07
C PHE A 13 0.14 -0.22 5.99
N LEU A 14 1.32 0.41 6.03
CA LEU A 14 1.45 1.86 5.86
C LEU A 14 0.93 2.33 4.51
N GLY A 15 1.22 1.57 3.44
CA GLY A 15 0.76 1.88 2.10
C GLY A 15 -0.76 1.77 1.97
N ALA A 16 -1.35 0.72 2.56
CA ALA A 16 -2.79 0.54 2.61
C ALA A 16 -3.48 1.67 3.38
N VAL A 17 -2.96 2.04 4.56
CA VAL A 17 -3.55 3.10 5.40
C VAL A 17 -3.44 4.47 4.72
N LEU A 18 -2.24 4.87 4.28
CA LEU A 18 -2.05 6.16 3.59
C LEU A 18 -2.84 6.22 2.28
N GLY A 19 -2.80 5.13 1.52
CA GLY A 19 -3.54 4.98 0.28
C GLY A 19 -5.05 5.08 0.49
N GLY A 20 -5.60 4.43 1.51
CA GLY A 20 -7.02 4.49 1.83
C GLY A 20 -7.47 5.88 2.28
N VAL A 21 -6.64 6.58 3.07
CA VAL A 21 -6.94 7.97 3.50
C VAL A 21 -6.95 8.92 2.30
N VAL A 22 -5.89 8.93 1.49
CA VAL A 22 -5.81 9.79 0.29
C VAL A 22 -6.91 9.42 -0.72
N GLY A 23 -7.12 8.11 -0.89
CA GLY A 23 -8.15 7.55 -1.75
C GLY A 23 -9.55 7.95 -1.34
N TYR A 24 -9.88 7.94 -0.05
CA TYR A 24 -11.17 8.40 0.46
C TYR A 24 -11.45 9.85 0.04
N PHE A 25 -10.49 10.75 0.26
CA PHE A 25 -10.67 12.16 -0.09
C PHE A 25 -10.76 12.37 -1.60
N ALA A 26 -9.94 11.67 -2.39
CA ALA A 26 -10.00 11.71 -3.84
C ALA A 26 -11.34 11.16 -4.37
N GLY A 27 -11.78 10.00 -3.88
CA GLY A 27 -13.05 9.41 -4.27
C GLY A 27 -14.25 10.23 -3.83
N ARG A 28 -14.17 10.88 -2.66
CA ARG A 28 -15.19 11.83 -2.20
C ARG A 28 -15.33 13.01 -3.16
N ALA A 29 -14.22 13.54 -3.69
CA ALA A 29 -14.25 14.60 -4.69
C ALA A 29 -14.87 14.14 -6.02
N VAL A 30 -14.70 12.86 -6.38
CA VAL A 30 -15.25 12.24 -7.60
C VAL A 30 -16.69 11.70 -7.38
N GLY A 31 -17.26 11.86 -6.18
CA GLY A 31 -18.63 11.47 -5.85
C GLY A 31 -18.81 10.01 -5.41
N ASN A 32 -17.73 9.22 -5.32
CA ASN A 32 -17.78 7.87 -4.76
C ASN A 32 -16.59 7.58 -3.82
N PRO A 33 -16.74 7.85 -2.51
CA PRO A 33 -15.67 7.66 -1.53
C PRO A 33 -15.29 6.19 -1.33
N ALA A 34 -16.21 5.25 -1.53
CA ALA A 34 -15.93 3.82 -1.36
C ALA A 34 -14.94 3.32 -2.42
N TRP A 35 -15.16 3.68 -3.69
CA TRP A 35 -14.21 3.39 -4.76
C TRP A 35 -12.86 4.07 -4.56
N GLY A 36 -12.87 5.30 -4.04
CA GLY A 36 -11.66 6.01 -3.65
C GLY A 36 -10.82 5.25 -2.63
N ILE A 37 -11.44 4.76 -1.56
CA ILE A 37 -10.75 3.95 -0.54
C ILE A 37 -10.16 2.69 -1.19
N ILE A 38 -10.94 1.93 -1.96
CA ILE A 38 -10.48 0.66 -2.56
C ILE A 38 -9.26 0.89 -3.45
N LEU A 39 -9.37 1.82 -4.39
CA LEU A 39 -8.29 2.12 -5.35
C LEU A 39 -7.07 2.74 -4.66
N GLY A 40 -7.30 3.65 -3.73
CA GLY A 40 -6.24 4.27 -2.96
C GLY A 40 -5.48 3.26 -2.10
N THR A 41 -6.18 2.36 -1.42
CA THR A 41 -5.58 1.29 -0.59
C THR A 41 -4.72 0.37 -1.45
N LEU A 42 -5.21 -0.05 -2.62
CA LEU A 42 -4.47 -0.89 -3.56
C LEU A 42 -3.23 -0.18 -4.11
N ALA A 43 -3.39 1.06 -4.58
CA ALA A 43 -2.29 1.85 -5.13
C ALA A 43 -1.23 2.17 -4.07
N GLY A 44 -1.64 2.62 -2.88
CA GLY A 44 -0.74 2.93 -1.77
C GLY A 44 0.01 1.71 -1.27
N ALA A 45 -0.67 0.56 -1.11
CA ALA A 45 -0.04 -0.70 -0.76
C ALA A 45 0.99 -1.13 -1.80
N ALA A 46 0.65 -1.03 -3.10
CA ALA A 46 1.56 -1.39 -4.18
C ALA A 46 2.78 -0.46 -4.26
N ILE A 47 2.60 0.86 -4.09
CA ILE A 47 3.68 1.84 -4.11
C ILE A 47 4.63 1.61 -2.95
N LEU A 48 4.14 1.50 -1.70
CA LEU A 48 5.03 1.29 -0.56
C LEU A 48 5.67 -0.11 -0.53
N TYR A 49 4.97 -1.13 -1.06
CA TYR A 49 5.58 -2.44 -1.28
C TYR A 49 6.75 -2.36 -2.28
N ARG A 50 6.67 -1.49 -3.29
CA ARG A 50 7.72 -1.27 -4.28
C ARG A 50 8.85 -0.35 -3.78
N VAL A 51 8.53 0.69 -3.02
CA VAL A 51 9.49 1.68 -2.50
C VAL A 51 10.25 1.13 -1.29
N ASN A 52 9.60 0.32 -0.45
CA ASN A 52 10.23 -0.35 0.68
C ASN A 52 9.99 -1.87 0.63
N PRO A 53 10.65 -2.60 -0.29
CA PRO A 53 10.55 -4.05 -0.39
C PRO A 53 11.15 -4.79 0.83
N GLY A 54 11.50 -4.07 1.91
CA GLY A 54 12.29 -4.58 3.01
C GLY A 54 13.74 -4.68 2.56
N SER A 55 14.66 -4.15 3.36
CA SER A 55 16.08 -4.35 3.07
C SER A 55 16.33 -5.86 2.95
N ARG A 56 16.98 -6.28 1.87
CA ARG A 56 17.63 -7.59 1.76
C ARG A 56 18.77 -7.59 2.77
N ARG A 57 18.48 -7.67 4.07
CA ARG A 57 19.50 -7.77 5.11
C ARG A 57 20.06 -9.18 4.99
N ARG A 58 21.01 -9.34 4.08
CA ARG A 58 22.07 -10.32 4.21
C ARG A 58 22.84 -9.91 5.46
N ARG A 59 22.52 -10.53 6.59
CA ARG A 59 23.46 -10.73 7.68
C ARG A 59 23.13 -12.06 8.33
#